data_AF-A0A6A3P4V6-F1
#
_entry.id   AF-A0A6A3P4V6-F1
#
_cell.length_a   1.000
_cell.length_b   1.000
_cell.length_c   1.000
_cell.angle_alpha   90.00
_cell.angle_beta   90.00
_cell.angle_gamma   90.00
#
_symmetry.space_group_name_H-M   'P 1'
#
loop_
_entity.id
_entity.type
_entity.pdbx_description
1 polymer ?
#
loop_
_entity_poly.entity_id
_entity_poly.type
_entity_poly.pdbx_seq_one_letter_code
_entity_poly.pdbx_strand_id
1 'polypeptide(L)'
;MTTSSTRHITTSSGSAYARSQSGTNGKRPRGSSSSGKGSATKVAKPSAQSSAGAASRPKAKLPAPLPDDGAIAPPKKGSWCHNGIQVQALNRQTLDFPSYMPVQPLLQHLHVRWVPIEYWELIQTCLWDDMWQQRILSLVFFKYNEVSLEMAKTIKLILDFMSRWRRGYWERYHWVTMTPTSIIIALGATPELADMYRDRKDRHSDFDNHRKKMIAEVEKTPGYSNWIWFEPGLWVVPQNSCYWITRDPELHISLQDQLATVDDLEPARTQWVTR
;
A
#
# COMPACT_ATOMS: atom_id res chain seq x y z
N MET A 1 70.18 5.03 26.09
CA MET A 1 69.82 6.29 25.41
C MET A 1 68.30 6.30 25.36
N THR A 2 67.53 6.74 26.36
CA THR A 2 67.71 7.85 27.35
C THR A 2 67.98 9.19 26.63
N THR A 3 67.23 10.29 26.83
CA THR A 3 66.10 10.65 27.76
C THR A 3 65.02 11.45 27.00
N SER A 4 63.72 11.49 27.39
CA SER A 4 63.08 12.33 28.46
C SER A 4 63.43 13.82 28.35
N SER A 5 62.56 14.82 28.60
CA SER A 5 61.26 14.94 29.31
C SER A 5 60.51 16.18 28.71
N THR A 6 59.31 16.70 29.06
CA THR A 6 58.44 16.69 30.26
C THR A 6 56.94 16.88 29.87
N ARG A 7 56.05 16.93 30.87
CA ARG A 7 54.56 17.01 30.85
C ARG A 7 54.04 18.44 31.09
N HIS A 8 52.71 18.63 31.04
CA HIS A 8 51.97 19.27 32.14
C HIS A 8 50.68 18.50 32.46
N ILE A 9 50.22 18.53 33.72
CA ILE A 9 49.07 17.76 34.26
C ILE A 9 48.35 18.53 35.38
N THR A 10 47.02 18.53 35.35
CA THR A 10 46.07 18.70 36.48
C THR A 10 44.73 18.09 36.01
N THR A 11 43.97 17.18 36.67
CA THR A 11 43.59 16.95 38.08
C THR A 11 42.93 18.17 38.74
N SER A 12 41.84 18.08 39.53
CA SER A 12 41.07 16.97 40.10
C SER A 12 39.58 17.43 40.25
N SER A 13 38.52 16.69 40.64
CA SER A 13 38.31 15.40 41.33
C SER A 13 36.97 14.76 40.88
N GLY A 14 36.59 13.59 41.44
CA GLY A 14 35.24 12.98 41.31
C GLY A 14 34.52 12.79 42.65
N SER A 15 33.26 12.35 42.61
CA SER A 15 32.50 11.82 43.77
C SER A 15 31.33 10.94 43.28
N ALA A 16 30.73 10.14 44.17
CA ALA A 16 29.70 9.15 43.86
C ALA A 16 28.46 9.27 44.78
N TYR A 17 27.39 8.54 44.44
CA TYR A 17 26.18 8.26 45.25
C TYR A 17 25.48 9.43 45.98
N ALA A 18 24.25 9.76 45.56
CA ALA A 18 23.11 9.80 46.50
C ALA A 18 21.73 9.89 45.81
N ARG A 19 20.95 8.84 46.01
CA ARG A 19 19.48 8.75 46.01
C ARG A 19 18.79 9.89 46.76
N SER A 20 17.74 10.47 46.19
CA SER A 20 16.66 11.17 46.92
C SER A 20 15.33 10.40 46.79
N GLN A 21 14.40 10.58 47.73
CA GLN A 21 13.14 9.83 47.85
C GLN A 21 12.00 10.68 48.45
N SER A 22 10.77 10.12 48.42
CA SER A 22 9.51 10.57 49.04
C SER A 22 8.78 11.75 48.37
N GLY A 23 7.45 11.90 48.46
CA GLY A 23 6.40 10.99 48.99
C GLY A 23 5.46 10.50 47.87
N THR A 24 4.64 9.43 47.98
CA THR A 24 3.64 9.06 49.01
C THR A 24 2.58 10.16 49.24
N ASN A 25 1.27 9.91 49.29
CA ASN A 25 0.51 8.65 49.38
C ASN A 25 -0.94 8.85 48.87
N GLY A 26 -1.72 7.77 48.63
CA GLY A 26 -3.18 7.90 48.36
C GLY A 26 -3.80 6.77 47.52
N LYS A 27 -4.55 5.86 48.16
CA LYS A 27 -5.26 4.75 47.48
C LYS A 27 -6.72 5.10 47.19
N ARG A 28 -7.28 4.50 46.12
CA ARG A 28 -8.73 4.33 45.91
C ARG A 28 -9.39 3.65 47.12
N PRO A 29 -10.71 3.85 47.30
CA PRO A 29 -11.60 2.70 47.17
C PRO A 29 -12.77 2.92 46.18
N ARG A 30 -13.50 1.83 45.88
CA ARG A 30 -14.83 1.85 45.24
C ARG A 30 -15.90 1.92 46.34
N GLY A 31 -17.09 2.42 46.01
CA GLY A 31 -18.29 2.32 46.84
C GLY A 31 -19.56 2.42 46.00
N SER A 32 -20.63 1.73 46.40
CA SER A 32 -21.91 1.64 45.68
C SER A 32 -23.11 1.58 46.64
N SER A 33 -24.33 1.60 46.08
CA SER A 33 -25.64 1.32 46.69
C SER A 33 -26.26 2.28 47.72
N SER A 34 -27.21 3.09 47.22
CA SER A 34 -28.65 3.12 47.64
C SER A 34 -29.12 3.77 48.96
N SER A 35 -30.16 4.63 48.89
CA SER A 35 -31.55 4.32 49.37
C SER A 35 -32.35 5.52 49.94
N GLY A 36 -33.53 5.79 49.34
CA GLY A 36 -34.65 6.53 49.96
C GLY A 36 -34.56 8.07 50.04
N LYS A 37 -35.66 8.84 50.16
CA LYS A 37 -37.12 8.56 50.06
C LYS A 37 -37.84 9.86 49.66
N GLY A 38 -38.94 9.77 48.90
CA GLY A 38 -39.86 10.89 48.61
C GLY A 38 -41.00 10.42 47.70
N SER A 39 -42.25 10.79 47.99
CA SER A 39 -43.44 10.18 47.35
C SER A 39 -44.53 11.19 47.00
N ALA A 40 -45.12 11.04 45.81
CA ALA A 40 -46.39 11.65 45.42
C ALA A 40 -47.05 10.86 44.28
N THR A 41 -48.22 10.27 44.50
CA THR A 41 -48.92 9.42 43.53
C THR A 41 -50.09 10.14 42.88
N LYS A 42 -50.16 10.23 41.54
CA LYS A 42 -51.41 10.57 40.81
C LYS A 42 -51.55 9.83 39.47
N VAL A 43 -52.55 8.95 39.42
CA VAL A 43 -53.52 8.62 38.33
C VAL A 43 -53.00 8.43 36.89
N ALA A 44 -53.46 7.34 36.23
CA ALA A 44 -53.07 6.96 34.86
C ALA A 44 -54.26 6.82 33.89
N LYS A 45 -54.03 7.12 32.60
CA LYS A 45 -54.76 6.67 31.37
C LYS A 45 -54.19 7.41 30.13
N PRO A 46 -54.32 6.87 28.90
CA PRO A 46 -54.12 5.49 28.45
C PRO A 46 -53.11 5.43 27.27
N SER A 47 -53.04 4.28 26.59
CA SER A 47 -52.13 3.96 25.48
C SER A 47 -52.30 4.79 24.20
N ALA A 48 -51.18 5.10 23.54
CA ALA A 48 -51.10 5.30 22.09
C ALA A 48 -49.84 4.61 21.54
N GLN A 49 -50.02 3.69 20.59
CA GLN A 49 -48.91 3.14 19.80
C GLN A 49 -48.65 4.05 18.60
N SER A 50 -47.40 4.44 18.36
CA SER A 50 -46.99 5.18 17.15
C SER A 50 -45.76 4.55 16.51
N SER A 51 -45.97 3.38 15.90
CA SER A 51 -45.00 2.73 15.00
C SER A 51 -44.89 3.54 13.69
N ALA A 52 -44.17 4.66 13.71
CA ALA A 52 -44.00 5.57 12.57
C ALA A 52 -42.57 5.49 12.02
N GLY A 53 -42.46 5.15 10.74
CA GLY A 53 -41.24 4.68 10.09
C GLY A 53 -39.96 5.48 10.34
N ALA A 54 -38.87 4.74 10.58
CA ALA A 54 -37.51 5.25 10.43
C ALA A 54 -37.29 5.60 8.95
N ALA A 55 -37.47 6.88 8.61
CA ALA A 55 -37.30 7.37 7.25
C ALA A 55 -35.89 7.03 6.74
N SER A 56 -35.82 6.22 5.69
CA SER A 56 -34.56 5.83 5.07
C SER A 56 -33.88 7.07 4.49
N ARG A 57 -32.83 7.55 5.17
CA ARG A 57 -32.00 8.68 4.73
C ARG A 57 -31.65 8.47 3.25
N PRO A 58 -31.98 9.40 2.34
CA PRO A 58 -31.74 9.20 0.92
C PRO A 58 -30.28 8.81 0.69
N LYS A 59 -30.04 7.72 -0.05
CA LYS A 59 -28.72 7.46 -0.62
C LYS A 59 -28.40 8.67 -1.48
N ALA A 60 -27.42 9.47 -1.05
CA ALA A 60 -26.93 10.58 -1.85
C ALA A 60 -26.54 10.01 -3.22
N LYS A 61 -27.12 10.55 -4.30
CA LYS A 61 -26.73 10.13 -5.64
C LYS A 61 -25.23 10.35 -5.77
N LEU A 62 -24.52 9.33 -6.24
CA LEU A 62 -23.12 9.46 -6.60
C LEU A 62 -23.00 10.61 -7.61
N PRO A 63 -22.01 11.52 -7.47
CA PRO A 63 -21.62 12.39 -8.57
C PRO A 63 -21.40 11.55 -9.83
N ALA A 64 -21.79 12.04 -11.00
CA ALA A 64 -21.43 11.40 -12.25
C ALA A 64 -19.89 11.43 -12.43
N PRO A 65 -19.31 10.51 -13.23
CA PRO A 65 -17.96 10.72 -13.76
C PRO A 65 -17.88 12.07 -14.48
N LEU A 66 -16.70 12.65 -14.52
CA LEU A 66 -16.38 13.67 -15.51
C LEU A 66 -16.10 12.98 -16.86
N PRO A 67 -16.12 13.71 -17.99
CA PRO A 67 -15.68 13.17 -19.28
C PRO A 67 -14.27 12.60 -19.18
N ASP A 68 -14.02 11.49 -19.89
CA ASP A 68 -12.69 10.90 -19.97
C ASP A 68 -11.84 11.59 -21.05
N ASP A 69 -11.09 12.59 -20.62
CA ASP A 69 -10.12 13.35 -21.43
C ASP A 69 -8.75 12.65 -21.59
N GLY A 70 -8.54 11.52 -20.91
CA GLY A 70 -7.23 10.83 -20.85
C GLY A 70 -6.17 11.54 -20.01
N ALA A 71 -6.52 12.59 -19.27
CA ALA A 71 -5.55 13.35 -18.48
C ALA A 71 -5.28 12.66 -17.13
N ILE A 72 -4.05 12.20 -16.94
CA ILE A 72 -3.50 11.93 -15.60
C ILE A 72 -3.06 13.26 -14.99
N ALA A 73 -4.05 14.07 -14.57
CA ALA A 73 -3.80 15.40 -14.00
C ALA A 73 -2.90 15.33 -12.74
N PRO A 74 -2.01 16.32 -12.54
CA PRO A 74 -1.11 16.34 -11.38
C PRO A 74 -1.89 16.52 -10.05
N PRO A 75 -1.34 16.07 -8.91
CA PRO A 75 -1.99 16.19 -7.61
C PRO A 75 -2.41 17.63 -7.24
N LYS A 76 -3.63 17.77 -6.71
CA LYS A 76 -4.21 19.06 -6.27
C LYS A 76 -4.67 18.97 -4.82
N LYS A 77 -4.79 20.13 -4.16
CA LYS A 77 -5.28 20.20 -2.77
C LYS A 77 -6.71 19.68 -2.68
N GLY A 78 -6.90 18.53 -2.02
CA GLY A 78 -8.17 17.82 -1.94
C GLY A 78 -8.21 16.62 -2.87
N SER A 79 -9.08 16.68 -3.88
CA SER A 79 -9.23 15.65 -4.91
C SER A 79 -9.19 16.27 -6.30
N TRP A 80 -8.84 15.45 -7.29
CA TRP A 80 -8.77 15.84 -8.70
C TRP A 80 -9.30 14.70 -9.58
N CYS A 81 -9.14 14.79 -10.89
CA CYS A 81 -9.68 13.82 -11.84
C CYS A 81 -8.56 13.15 -12.64
N HIS A 82 -8.70 11.84 -12.86
CA HIS A 82 -7.93 11.02 -13.79
C HIS A 82 -8.91 10.27 -14.69
N ASN A 83 -8.81 10.43 -16.01
CA ASN A 83 -9.64 9.73 -17.00
C ASN A 83 -11.16 9.84 -16.72
N GLY A 84 -11.65 10.94 -16.16
CA GLY A 84 -13.06 11.11 -15.73
C GLY A 84 -13.42 10.62 -14.32
N ILE A 85 -12.54 9.84 -13.65
CA ILE A 85 -12.72 9.35 -12.28
C ILE A 85 -12.11 10.32 -11.26
N GLN A 86 -12.78 10.57 -10.14
CA GLN A 86 -12.25 11.41 -9.07
C GLN A 86 -11.30 10.63 -8.15
N VAL A 87 -10.09 11.14 -7.98
CA VAL A 87 -9.00 10.57 -7.17
C VAL A 87 -8.57 11.51 -6.05
N GLN A 88 -7.97 10.96 -5.00
CA GLN A 88 -7.45 11.67 -3.83
C GLN A 88 -6.02 11.21 -3.51
N ALA A 89 -5.24 12.08 -2.85
CA ALA A 89 -3.86 11.77 -2.48
C ALA A 89 -3.76 10.59 -1.50
N LEU A 90 -2.78 9.71 -1.72
CA LEU A 90 -2.55 8.49 -0.95
C LEU A 90 -1.36 8.69 0.00
N ASN A 91 -1.66 9.06 1.24
CA ASN A 91 -0.64 9.36 2.25
C ASN A 91 0.34 8.19 2.44
N ARG A 92 1.64 8.51 2.52
CA ARG A 92 2.72 7.53 2.71
C ARG A 92 2.80 6.49 1.59
N GLN A 93 2.73 6.91 0.33
CA GLN A 93 3.21 6.08 -0.77
C GLN A 93 4.75 6.02 -0.75
N THR A 94 5.34 4.98 -1.35
CA THR A 94 6.77 4.95 -1.67
C THR A 94 7.12 6.09 -2.66
N LEU A 95 8.36 6.58 -2.64
CA LEU A 95 8.83 7.62 -3.56
C LEU A 95 8.63 7.19 -5.04
N ASP A 96 8.39 8.17 -5.90
CA ASP A 96 8.15 8.07 -7.36
C ASP A 96 6.92 7.26 -7.81
N PHE A 97 6.39 6.35 -6.98
CA PHE A 97 5.17 5.60 -7.27
C PHE A 97 3.89 6.47 -7.22
N PRO A 98 2.89 6.16 -8.06
CA PRO A 98 1.56 6.77 -8.06
C PRO A 98 0.94 6.93 -6.65
N SER A 99 0.87 8.19 -6.20
CA SER A 99 0.50 8.58 -4.83
C SER A 99 -0.97 9.03 -4.73
N TYR A 100 -1.87 8.23 -5.29
CA TYR A 100 -3.31 8.48 -5.28
C TYR A 100 -4.15 7.20 -5.27
N MET A 101 -5.44 7.37 -4.97
CA MET A 101 -6.46 6.32 -5.03
C MET A 101 -7.81 6.91 -5.48
N PRO A 102 -8.73 6.12 -6.04
CA PRO A 102 -10.11 6.54 -6.28
C PRO A 102 -10.79 7.01 -4.99
N VAL A 103 -11.58 8.09 -5.08
CA VAL A 103 -12.44 8.55 -3.98
C VAL A 103 -13.48 7.46 -3.70
N GLN A 104 -13.51 6.91 -2.47
CA GLN A 104 -14.17 5.64 -2.15
C GLN A 104 -15.65 5.51 -2.63
N PRO A 105 -16.53 6.53 -2.52
CA PRO A 105 -17.84 6.49 -3.16
C PRO A 105 -17.79 6.19 -4.67
N LEU A 106 -16.93 6.91 -5.41
CA LEU A 106 -16.83 6.90 -6.87
C LEU A 106 -16.02 5.72 -7.42
N LEU A 107 -15.47 4.87 -6.55
CA LEU A 107 -14.90 3.58 -6.90
C LEU A 107 -15.88 2.70 -7.71
N GLN A 108 -17.19 2.87 -7.52
CA GLN A 108 -18.23 2.19 -8.30
C GLN A 108 -18.16 2.51 -9.82
N HIS A 109 -17.71 3.71 -10.19
CA HIS A 109 -17.54 4.08 -11.60
C HIS A 109 -16.33 3.40 -12.23
N LEU A 110 -15.21 3.30 -11.49
CA LEU A 110 -14.05 2.51 -11.95
C LEU A 110 -14.41 1.02 -12.08
N HIS A 111 -15.28 0.51 -11.21
CA HIS A 111 -15.73 -0.89 -11.27
C HIS A 111 -16.58 -1.25 -12.50
N VAL A 112 -17.41 -0.34 -13.02
CA VAL A 112 -18.21 -0.61 -14.24
C VAL A 112 -17.39 -0.51 -15.52
N ARG A 113 -16.25 0.19 -15.48
CA ARG A 113 -15.29 0.28 -16.60
C ARG A 113 -14.41 -0.96 -16.75
N TRP A 114 -14.44 -1.89 -15.81
CA TRP A 114 -13.53 -3.02 -15.84
C TRP A 114 -14.15 -4.26 -16.53
N VAL A 115 -13.56 -4.64 -17.67
CA VAL A 115 -13.96 -5.81 -18.46
C VAL A 115 -13.15 -7.05 -18.04
N PRO A 116 -13.79 -8.11 -17.48
CA PRO A 116 -13.05 -9.26 -16.96
C PRO A 116 -12.35 -10.11 -18.02
N ILE A 117 -12.88 -10.16 -19.26
CA ILE A 117 -12.33 -10.96 -20.36
C ILE A 117 -11.06 -10.30 -20.91
N GLU A 118 -11.14 -9.03 -21.33
CA GLU A 118 -9.96 -8.27 -21.80
C GLU A 118 -8.82 -8.28 -20.77
N TYR A 119 -9.14 -8.18 -19.47
CA TYR A 119 -8.12 -8.27 -18.43
C TYR A 119 -7.53 -9.68 -18.29
N TRP A 120 -8.35 -10.73 -18.45
CA TRP A 120 -7.86 -12.11 -18.45
C TRP A 120 -6.94 -12.37 -19.65
N GLU A 121 -7.30 -11.87 -20.83
CA GLU A 121 -6.48 -11.93 -22.04
C GLU A 121 -5.17 -11.15 -21.87
N LEU A 122 -5.23 -9.93 -21.34
CA LEU A 122 -4.05 -9.10 -21.04
C LEU A 122 -3.06 -9.84 -20.14
N ILE A 123 -3.51 -10.51 -19.08
CA ILE A 123 -2.58 -11.26 -18.22
C ILE A 123 -2.06 -12.57 -18.85
N GLN A 124 -2.70 -13.14 -19.88
CA GLN A 124 -2.12 -14.27 -20.62
C GLN A 124 -0.85 -13.87 -21.40
N THR A 125 -0.67 -12.58 -21.71
CA THR A 125 0.54 -12.07 -22.38
C THR A 125 1.78 -12.05 -21.47
N CYS A 126 1.64 -12.35 -20.18
CA CYS A 126 2.75 -12.46 -19.22
C CYS A 126 3.65 -11.20 -19.13
N LEU A 127 3.07 -10.00 -19.15
CA LEU A 127 3.75 -8.68 -19.09
C LEU A 127 4.88 -8.54 -18.04
N TRP A 128 4.80 -9.29 -16.94
CA TRP A 128 5.83 -9.34 -15.90
C TRP A 128 7.13 -10.06 -16.33
N ASP A 129 7.08 -10.90 -17.39
CA ASP A 129 8.23 -11.52 -18.03
C ASP A 129 8.97 -10.50 -18.90
N ASP A 130 8.26 -9.64 -19.62
CA ASP A 130 8.83 -8.52 -20.37
C ASP A 130 9.46 -7.49 -19.42
N MET A 131 8.74 -7.13 -18.35
CA MET A 131 9.26 -6.28 -17.27
C MET A 131 10.54 -6.88 -16.66
N TRP A 132 10.58 -8.21 -16.44
CA TRP A 132 11.77 -8.90 -15.96
C TRP A 132 12.92 -8.93 -16.97
N GLN A 133 12.65 -9.10 -18.27
CA GLN A 133 13.67 -9.10 -19.32
C GLN A 133 14.28 -7.71 -19.54
N GLN A 134 13.46 -6.65 -19.47
CA GLN A 134 13.85 -5.26 -19.71
C GLN A 134 14.34 -4.53 -18.44
N ARG A 135 14.38 -5.21 -17.28
CA ARG A 135 14.88 -4.65 -16.02
C ARG A 135 16.36 -4.28 -16.08
N ILE A 136 16.76 -3.36 -15.20
CA ILE A 136 18.16 -2.97 -15.02
C ILE A 136 18.97 -4.13 -14.44
N LEU A 137 20.09 -4.47 -15.08
CA LEU A 137 20.93 -5.63 -14.72
C LEU A 137 22.15 -5.26 -13.85
N SER A 138 22.40 -3.97 -13.62
CA SER A 138 23.56 -3.46 -12.88
C SER A 138 23.16 -2.80 -11.56
N LEU A 139 23.98 -3.02 -10.54
CA LEU A 139 24.04 -2.17 -9.35
C LEU A 139 24.88 -0.92 -9.68
N VAL A 140 24.44 0.24 -9.19
CA VAL A 140 24.98 1.57 -9.49
C VAL A 140 25.67 2.19 -8.26
N PHE A 141 25.16 1.91 -7.07
CA PHE A 141 25.65 2.50 -5.81
C PHE A 141 26.59 1.57 -5.03
N PHE A 142 26.35 0.26 -5.08
CA PHE A 142 27.14 -0.79 -4.43
C PHE A 142 28.19 -1.35 -5.41
N LYS A 143 29.44 -0.89 -5.30
CA LYS A 143 30.53 -1.34 -6.18
C LYS A 143 30.98 -2.76 -5.84
N TYR A 144 31.41 -3.53 -6.85
CA TYR A 144 31.85 -4.92 -6.68
C TYR A 144 32.92 -5.12 -5.60
N ASN A 145 33.87 -4.19 -5.46
CA ASN A 145 34.94 -4.21 -4.45
C ASN A 145 34.47 -3.82 -3.03
N GLU A 146 33.23 -3.36 -2.88
CA GLU A 146 32.60 -2.93 -1.62
C GLU A 146 31.53 -3.94 -1.15
N VAL A 147 31.16 -4.90 -1.99
CA VAL A 147 30.16 -5.96 -1.71
C VAL A 147 30.85 -7.19 -1.11
N SER A 148 30.49 -7.55 0.13
CA SER A 148 30.95 -8.78 0.78
C SER A 148 30.34 -10.04 0.12
N LEU A 149 30.96 -11.21 0.34
CA LEU A 149 30.42 -12.48 -0.14
C LEU A 149 29.02 -12.78 0.44
N GLU A 150 28.78 -12.32 1.66
CA GLU A 150 27.49 -12.37 2.35
C GLU A 150 26.48 -11.47 1.63
N MET A 151 26.85 -10.22 1.35
CA MET A 151 25.98 -9.27 0.68
C MET A 151 25.69 -9.68 -0.77
N ALA A 152 26.64 -10.30 -1.48
CA ALA A 152 26.41 -10.89 -2.81
C ALA A 152 25.38 -12.03 -2.78
N LYS A 153 25.41 -12.91 -1.77
CA LYS A 153 24.38 -13.95 -1.57
C LYS A 153 23.02 -13.32 -1.26
N THR A 154 22.99 -12.23 -0.50
CA THR A 154 21.76 -11.48 -0.17
C THR A 154 21.18 -10.74 -1.38
N ILE A 155 22.01 -10.14 -2.24
CA ILE A 155 21.59 -9.60 -3.54
C ILE A 155 20.98 -10.72 -4.41
N LYS A 156 21.60 -11.90 -4.45
CA LYS A 156 21.02 -13.04 -5.16
C LYS A 156 19.66 -13.45 -4.57
N LEU A 157 19.51 -13.52 -3.25
CA LEU A 157 18.21 -13.82 -2.61
C LEU A 157 17.10 -12.84 -3.03
N ILE A 158 17.43 -11.55 -3.17
CA ILE A 158 16.49 -10.52 -3.66
C ILE A 158 16.16 -10.75 -5.14
N LEU A 159 17.15 -11.05 -5.98
CA LEU A 159 16.95 -11.32 -7.42
C LEU A 159 16.16 -12.62 -7.67
N ASP A 160 16.42 -13.69 -6.91
CA ASP A 160 15.66 -14.94 -6.94
C ASP A 160 14.20 -14.70 -6.49
N PHE A 161 14.00 -13.83 -5.49
CA PHE A 161 12.66 -13.38 -5.07
C PHE A 161 11.95 -12.58 -6.17
N MET A 162 12.61 -11.58 -6.75
CA MET A 162 12.06 -10.77 -7.86
C MET A 162 11.66 -11.65 -9.05
N SER A 163 12.55 -12.55 -9.47
CA SER A 163 12.30 -13.51 -10.55
C SER A 163 11.06 -14.37 -10.27
N ARG A 164 10.94 -14.93 -9.06
CA ARG A 164 9.81 -15.79 -8.67
C ARG A 164 8.50 -15.01 -8.52
N TRP A 165 8.54 -13.77 -8.04
CA TRP A 165 7.36 -13.00 -7.65
C TRP A 165 7.01 -11.84 -8.60
N ARG A 166 7.66 -11.76 -9.77
CA ARG A 166 7.50 -10.71 -10.79
C ARG A 166 6.05 -10.38 -11.15
N ARG A 167 5.15 -11.36 -11.25
CA ARG A 167 3.71 -11.13 -11.42
C ARG A 167 3.08 -10.38 -10.24
N GLY A 168 3.44 -10.72 -9.01
CA GLY A 168 2.96 -10.06 -7.79
C GLY A 168 3.53 -8.65 -7.59
N TYR A 169 4.70 -8.35 -8.17
CA TYR A 169 5.22 -7.00 -8.34
C TYR A 169 4.34 -6.23 -9.35
N TRP A 170 4.22 -6.73 -10.59
CA TRP A 170 3.44 -6.07 -11.65
C TRP A 170 1.97 -5.82 -11.24
N GLU A 171 1.30 -6.78 -10.59
CA GLU A 171 -0.09 -6.60 -10.12
C GLU A 171 -0.22 -5.55 -8.99
N ARG A 172 0.85 -5.23 -8.25
CA ARG A 172 0.87 -4.10 -7.28
C ARG A 172 1.20 -2.77 -7.94
N TYR A 173 1.96 -2.79 -9.03
CA TYR A 173 2.19 -1.63 -9.88
C TYR A 173 0.96 -1.29 -10.75
N HIS A 174 0.11 -2.27 -11.05
CA HIS A 174 -1.09 -2.16 -11.90
C HIS A 174 -2.35 -2.62 -11.16
N TRP A 175 -2.71 -1.91 -10.09
CA TRP A 175 -3.79 -2.33 -9.21
C TRP A 175 -5.18 -1.98 -9.76
N VAL A 176 -5.70 -2.88 -10.58
CA VAL A 176 -7.12 -2.93 -10.99
C VAL A 176 -8.00 -3.30 -9.80
N THR A 177 -9.13 -2.59 -9.67
CA THR A 177 -10.12 -2.79 -8.59
C THR A 177 -11.28 -3.65 -9.07
N MET A 178 -11.57 -4.72 -8.33
CA MET A 178 -12.58 -5.73 -8.70
C MET A 178 -13.70 -5.79 -7.65
N THR A 179 -14.94 -6.02 -8.06
CA THR A 179 -16.11 -6.10 -7.16
C THR A 179 -16.57 -7.53 -6.89
N PRO A 180 -17.33 -7.78 -5.81
CA PRO A 180 -18.14 -8.98 -5.68
C PRO A 180 -19.05 -9.25 -6.90
N THR A 181 -19.58 -8.22 -7.56
CA THR A 181 -20.42 -8.38 -8.76
C THR A 181 -19.64 -8.88 -9.96
N SER A 182 -18.47 -8.28 -10.25
CA SER A 182 -17.60 -8.73 -11.35
C SER A 182 -17.01 -10.11 -11.05
N ILE A 183 -16.67 -10.39 -9.77
CA ILE A 183 -16.34 -11.73 -9.29
C ILE A 183 -17.49 -12.71 -9.61
N ILE A 184 -18.74 -12.40 -9.27
CA ILE A 184 -19.90 -13.27 -9.55
C ILE A 184 -20.08 -13.48 -11.07
N ILE A 185 -19.96 -12.43 -11.88
CA ILE A 185 -20.02 -12.54 -13.35
C ILE A 185 -18.93 -13.49 -13.86
N ALA A 186 -17.69 -13.33 -13.40
CA ALA A 186 -16.57 -14.20 -13.80
C ALA A 186 -16.72 -15.65 -13.31
N LEU A 187 -17.12 -15.86 -12.04
CA LEU A 187 -17.41 -17.17 -11.47
C LEU A 187 -18.54 -17.90 -12.20
N GLY A 188 -19.48 -17.17 -12.81
CA GLY A 188 -20.57 -17.69 -13.63
C GLY A 188 -20.30 -17.71 -15.14
N ALA A 189 -19.19 -17.13 -15.62
CA ALA A 189 -18.85 -17.05 -17.03
C ALA A 189 -18.03 -18.28 -17.47
N THR A 190 -16.82 -18.46 -16.91
CA THR A 190 -15.95 -19.60 -17.23
C THR A 190 -15.09 -20.04 -16.03
N PRO A 191 -14.63 -21.30 -15.97
CA PRO A 191 -13.70 -21.76 -14.94
C PRO A 191 -12.38 -21.00 -14.91
N GLU A 192 -11.84 -20.61 -16.07
CA GLU A 192 -10.55 -19.94 -16.23
C GLU A 192 -10.61 -18.52 -15.65
N LEU A 193 -11.71 -17.81 -15.91
CA LEU A 193 -12.01 -16.55 -15.25
C LEU A 193 -12.21 -16.78 -13.74
N ALA A 194 -12.91 -17.84 -13.32
CA ALA A 194 -13.11 -18.15 -11.91
C ALA A 194 -11.79 -18.40 -11.14
N ASP A 195 -10.82 -19.09 -11.76
CA ASP A 195 -9.50 -19.35 -11.18
C ASP A 195 -8.60 -18.11 -11.14
N MET A 196 -8.65 -17.24 -12.16
CA MET A 196 -7.88 -15.99 -12.18
C MET A 196 -8.06 -15.15 -10.90
N TYR A 197 -9.28 -15.06 -10.34
CA TYR A 197 -9.53 -14.28 -9.13
C TYR A 197 -9.04 -14.98 -7.86
N ARG A 198 -9.13 -16.32 -7.80
CA ARG A 198 -8.59 -17.12 -6.69
C ARG A 198 -7.08 -16.95 -6.64
N ASP A 199 -6.42 -17.23 -7.76
CA ASP A 199 -4.99 -16.99 -7.98
C ASP A 199 -4.58 -15.54 -7.64
N ARG A 200 -5.27 -14.51 -8.16
CA ARG A 200 -4.98 -13.09 -7.82
C ARG A 200 -5.01 -12.83 -6.32
N LYS A 201 -6.05 -13.29 -5.63
CA LYS A 201 -6.25 -13.04 -4.19
C LYS A 201 -5.21 -13.75 -3.33
N ASP A 202 -4.97 -15.03 -3.60
CA ASP A 202 -4.18 -15.88 -2.72
C ASP A 202 -2.68 -15.56 -2.88
N ARG A 203 -2.20 -15.40 -4.12
CA ARG A 203 -0.83 -14.93 -4.42
C ARG A 203 -0.55 -13.51 -3.95
N HIS A 204 -1.54 -12.61 -3.85
CA HIS A 204 -1.34 -11.29 -3.21
C HIS A 204 -0.96 -11.45 -1.72
N SER A 205 -1.63 -12.38 -1.02
CA SER A 205 -1.37 -12.69 0.39
C SER A 205 -0.03 -13.41 0.57
N ASP A 206 0.26 -14.39 -0.30
CA ASP A 206 1.53 -15.11 -0.26
C ASP A 206 2.73 -14.23 -0.64
N PHE A 207 2.55 -13.26 -1.55
CA PHE A 207 3.58 -12.28 -1.88
C PHE A 207 4.02 -11.51 -0.65
N ASP A 208 3.10 -10.94 0.13
CA ASP A 208 3.45 -10.19 1.34
C ASP A 208 4.07 -11.10 2.41
N ASN A 209 3.55 -12.31 2.57
CA ASN A 209 4.11 -13.30 3.50
C ASN A 209 5.55 -13.72 3.14
N HIS A 210 5.84 -13.95 1.87
CA HIS A 210 7.19 -14.30 1.41
C HIS A 210 8.12 -13.09 1.35
N ARG A 211 7.62 -11.91 0.98
CA ARG A 211 8.38 -10.65 1.02
C ARG A 211 8.82 -10.36 2.46
N LYS A 212 7.91 -10.44 3.43
CA LYS A 212 8.23 -10.19 4.84
C LYS A 212 9.32 -11.13 5.37
N LYS A 213 9.28 -12.42 4.96
CA LYS A 213 10.37 -13.37 5.26
C LYS A 213 11.68 -12.97 4.59
N MET A 214 11.65 -12.66 3.29
CA MET A 214 12.84 -12.25 2.52
C MET A 214 13.51 -11.02 3.14
N ILE A 215 12.75 -9.95 3.43
CA ILE A 215 13.25 -8.74 4.09
C ILE A 215 13.89 -9.09 5.45
N ALA A 216 13.21 -9.91 6.27
CA ALA A 216 13.73 -10.30 7.58
C ALA A 216 15.00 -11.17 7.52
N GLU A 217 15.29 -11.88 6.43
CA GLU A 217 16.59 -12.53 6.21
C GLU A 217 17.65 -11.56 5.67
N VAL A 218 17.26 -10.67 4.73
CA VAL A 218 18.13 -9.62 4.19
C VAL A 218 18.67 -8.71 5.31
N GLU A 219 17.81 -8.27 6.23
CA GLU A 219 18.14 -7.40 7.38
C GLU A 219 19.16 -8.01 8.36
N LYS A 220 19.35 -9.35 8.36
CA LYS A 220 20.36 -10.03 9.20
C LYS A 220 21.75 -10.05 8.57
N THR A 221 21.91 -9.63 7.32
CA THR A 221 23.18 -9.76 6.59
C THR A 221 24.24 -8.84 7.18
N PRO A 222 25.47 -9.33 7.50
CA PRO A 222 26.58 -8.47 7.86
C PRO A 222 26.89 -7.47 6.74
N GLY A 223 26.79 -6.17 7.04
CA GLY A 223 26.91 -5.11 6.03
C GLY A 223 25.60 -4.69 5.35
N TYR A 224 24.44 -5.23 5.77
CA TYR A 224 23.14 -4.74 5.28
C TYR A 224 22.98 -3.24 5.51
N SER A 225 22.40 -2.56 4.53
CA SER A 225 21.96 -1.17 4.65
C SER A 225 20.73 -0.93 3.80
N ASN A 226 19.79 -0.12 4.29
CA ASN A 226 18.57 0.25 3.56
C ASN A 226 18.86 0.92 2.20
N TRP A 227 20.07 1.44 1.97
CA TRP A 227 20.53 1.96 0.68
C TRP A 227 20.41 0.96 -0.47
N ILE A 228 20.39 -0.37 -0.22
CA ILE A 228 20.18 -1.36 -1.28
C ILE A 228 18.82 -1.19 -2.00
N TRP A 229 17.81 -0.66 -1.33
CA TRP A 229 16.48 -0.44 -1.92
C TRP A 229 16.39 0.85 -2.76
N PHE A 230 17.51 1.54 -2.96
CA PHE A 230 17.66 2.61 -3.95
C PHE A 230 18.40 2.13 -5.20
N GLU A 231 18.90 0.89 -5.23
CA GLU A 231 19.55 0.34 -6.42
C GLU A 231 18.54 0.09 -7.53
N PRO A 232 18.70 0.70 -8.72
CA PRO A 232 17.68 0.63 -9.75
C PRO A 232 17.59 -0.76 -10.41
N GLY A 233 18.59 -1.63 -10.20
CA GLY A 233 18.54 -3.05 -10.54
C GLY A 233 17.70 -3.93 -9.59
N LEU A 234 17.14 -3.38 -8.51
CA LEU A 234 16.38 -4.11 -7.48
C LEU A 234 14.99 -3.50 -7.26
N TRP A 235 13.94 -4.26 -7.59
CA TRP A 235 12.57 -3.76 -7.59
C TRP A 235 12.02 -3.48 -6.19
N VAL A 236 11.53 -2.25 -6.01
CA VAL A 236 10.88 -1.78 -4.79
C VAL A 236 9.39 -2.07 -4.86
N VAL A 237 8.79 -2.42 -3.71
CA VAL A 237 7.32 -2.58 -3.61
C VAL A 237 6.72 -1.29 -3.06
N PRO A 238 5.68 -0.72 -3.70
CA PRO A 238 5.01 0.47 -3.18
C PRO A 238 4.32 0.15 -1.86
N GLN A 239 4.35 1.08 -0.89
CA GLN A 239 3.70 0.90 0.41
C GLN A 239 2.19 0.64 0.26
N ASN A 240 1.56 1.17 -0.79
CA ASN A 240 0.17 0.92 -1.15
C ASN A 240 0.10 0.55 -2.65
N SER A 241 -0.76 -0.39 -3.03
CA SER A 241 -0.93 -0.79 -4.44
C SER A 241 -1.28 0.40 -5.34
N CYS A 242 -0.60 0.54 -6.47
CA CYS A 242 -0.72 1.68 -7.37
C CYS A 242 -1.96 1.53 -8.26
N TYR A 243 -3.05 2.18 -7.89
CA TYR A 243 -4.34 2.09 -8.58
C TYR A 243 -4.20 2.40 -10.07
N TRP A 244 -4.71 1.51 -10.93
CA TRP A 244 -4.85 1.78 -12.36
C TRP A 244 -6.27 2.29 -12.63
N ILE A 245 -6.36 3.53 -13.12
CA ILE A 245 -7.64 4.18 -13.44
C ILE A 245 -7.94 3.91 -14.92
N THR A 246 -8.68 2.85 -15.21
CA THR A 246 -9.01 2.48 -16.60
C THR A 246 -9.85 3.55 -17.29
N ARG A 247 -9.66 3.65 -18.61
CA ARG A 247 -10.42 4.53 -19.50
C ARG A 247 -11.89 4.11 -19.58
N ASP A 248 -12.73 4.99 -20.10
CA ASP A 248 -14.14 4.69 -20.33
C ASP A 248 -14.33 3.69 -21.50
N PRO A 249 -15.05 2.56 -21.32
CA PRO A 249 -15.30 1.59 -22.39
C PRO A 249 -15.98 2.17 -23.64
N GLU A 250 -16.73 3.27 -23.51
CA GLU A 250 -17.33 3.98 -24.65
C GLU A 250 -16.29 4.61 -25.60
N LEU A 251 -15.04 4.75 -25.16
CA LEU A 251 -13.92 5.19 -26.02
C LEU A 251 -13.27 4.05 -26.82
N HIS A 252 -13.60 2.79 -26.53
CA HIS A 252 -13.08 1.59 -27.21
C HIS A 252 -11.54 1.47 -27.27
N ILE A 253 -10.83 2.05 -26.30
CA ILE A 253 -9.36 1.96 -26.16
C ILE A 253 -9.02 0.63 -25.47
N SER A 254 -8.19 -0.23 -26.10
CA SER A 254 -7.86 -1.55 -25.54
C SER A 254 -7.09 -1.44 -24.22
N LEU A 255 -7.25 -2.40 -23.30
CA LEU A 255 -6.47 -2.41 -22.05
C LEU A 255 -4.94 -2.44 -22.28
N GLN A 256 -4.47 -2.90 -23.45
CA GLN A 256 -3.04 -2.87 -23.82
C GLN A 256 -2.57 -1.46 -24.17
N ASP A 257 -3.35 -0.69 -24.93
CA ASP A 257 -3.04 0.72 -25.22
C ASP A 257 -3.15 1.58 -23.96
N GLN A 258 -4.13 1.28 -23.09
CA GLN A 258 -4.27 1.92 -21.78
C GLN A 258 -3.09 1.63 -20.86
N LEU A 259 -2.50 0.43 -20.95
CA LEU A 259 -1.31 0.05 -20.17
C LEU A 259 -0.08 0.82 -20.66
N ALA A 260 0.21 0.79 -21.96
CA ALA A 260 1.33 1.56 -22.53
C ALA A 260 1.23 3.05 -22.17
N THR A 261 0.02 3.62 -22.26
CA THR A 261 -0.25 5.03 -21.88
C THR A 261 0.04 5.31 -20.40
N VAL A 262 -0.29 4.42 -19.46
CA VAL A 262 -0.01 4.64 -18.03
C VAL A 262 1.45 4.36 -17.67
N ASP A 263 2.12 3.43 -18.34
CA ASP A 263 3.55 3.15 -18.16
C ASP A 263 4.42 4.31 -18.68
N ASP A 264 4.08 4.92 -19.82
CA ASP A 264 4.79 6.10 -20.35
C ASP A 264 4.56 7.37 -19.49
N LEU A 265 3.37 7.53 -18.91
CA LEU A 265 3.03 8.68 -18.04
C LEU A 265 3.50 8.51 -16.59
N GLU A 266 3.62 7.28 -16.09
CA GLU A 266 3.98 6.98 -14.70
C GLU A 266 5.09 5.90 -14.59
N PRO A 267 6.29 6.13 -15.18
CA PRO A 267 7.33 5.11 -15.41
C PRO A 267 7.92 4.44 -14.15
N ALA A 268 7.57 4.90 -12.94
CA ALA A 268 7.83 4.15 -11.72
C ALA A 268 7.11 2.79 -11.68
N ARG A 269 6.00 2.62 -12.43
CA ARG A 269 5.21 1.38 -12.52
C ARG A 269 5.96 0.21 -13.19
N THR A 270 6.91 0.47 -14.08
CA THR A 270 7.67 -0.56 -14.80
C THR A 270 9.03 -0.88 -14.18
N GLN A 271 9.57 0.03 -13.36
CA GLN A 271 10.90 -0.08 -12.74
C GLN A 271 12.05 -0.29 -13.76
N TRP A 272 11.95 0.33 -14.94
CA TRP A 272 13.00 0.37 -15.97
C TRP A 272 13.77 1.71 -15.98
N VAL A 273 14.84 1.81 -16.78
CA VAL A 273 15.27 3.12 -17.30
C VAL A 273 14.27 3.53 -18.38
N THR A 274 13.94 4.82 -18.43
CA THR A 274 13.16 5.41 -19.52
C THR A 274 13.71 5.03 -20.90
N ARG A 275 12.79 4.80 -21.86
CA ARG A 275 13.09 4.81 -23.29
C ARG A 275 13.58 6.19 -23.76
#